data_AF-D3CS78-F1
#
_entry.id   AF-D3CS78-F1
#
_cell.length_a   1.000
_cell.length_b   1.000
_cell.length_c   1.000
_cell.angle_alpha   90.00
_cell.angle_beta   90.00
_cell.angle_gamma   90.00
#
_symmetry.space_group_name_H-M   'P 1'
#
loop_
_entity.id
_entity.type
_entity.pdbx_description
1 polymer ?
#
loop_
_entity_poly.entity_id
_entity_poly.type
_entity_poly.pdbx_seq_one_letter_code
_entity_poly.pdbx_strand_id
1 'polypeptide(L)'
;MSAGEKACTRCKKRKKGAEFHRNARNPDGLQTYCQECARELRRKIPSWRKYGLTDHDFETILAWQGYSCAVCQLDLSDVTGRGRGVDHDHACHPLASGCGICVRGILCRDCNVIEGYYRPDSGLAIPQIDAYRSTHADRIAQGIRLTDWIEQQNPPERLAA
;
A
#
# COMPACT_ATOMS: atom_id res chain seq x y z
N MET A 1 25.51 -2.48 25.16
CA MET A 1 25.22 -3.93 25.22
C MET A 1 25.27 -4.47 23.79
N SER A 2 26.17 -5.41 23.49
CA SER A 2 26.30 -5.98 22.14
C SER A 2 25.03 -6.73 21.80
N ALA A 3 24.28 -6.27 20.78
CA ALA A 3 23.13 -7.00 20.28
C ALA A 3 23.60 -8.42 19.89
N GLY A 4 23.08 -9.43 20.61
CA GLY A 4 23.49 -10.82 20.44
C GLY A 4 23.35 -11.30 18.99
N GLU A 5 24.13 -12.30 18.63
CA GLU A 5 24.00 -12.94 17.32
C GLU A 5 22.71 -13.76 17.24
N LYS A 6 22.05 -13.69 16.08
CA LYS A 6 20.79 -14.40 15.79
C LYS A 6 20.89 -15.11 14.45
N ALA A 7 20.28 -16.29 14.35
CA ALA A 7 20.14 -16.99 13.07
C ALA A 7 18.96 -16.43 12.26
N CYS A 8 19.22 -16.08 11.01
CA CYS A 8 18.16 -15.66 10.08
C CYS A 8 17.29 -16.87 9.68
N THR A 9 15.97 -16.77 9.85
CA THR A 9 15.04 -17.88 9.50
C THR A 9 14.95 -18.17 8.00
N ARG A 10 15.39 -17.24 7.12
CA ARG A 10 15.37 -17.39 5.66
C ARG A 10 16.69 -17.93 5.11
N CYS A 11 17.78 -17.16 5.21
CA CYS A 11 19.08 -17.58 4.68
C CYS A 11 19.89 -18.50 5.60
N LYS A 12 19.38 -18.79 6.82
CA LYS A 12 19.96 -19.69 7.82
C LYS A 12 21.34 -19.29 8.37
N LYS A 13 21.90 -18.14 7.96
CA LYS A 13 23.17 -17.62 8.48
C LYS A 13 23.00 -16.97 9.87
N ARG A 14 24.00 -17.14 10.75
CA ARG A 14 24.15 -16.36 12.00
C ARG A 14 24.67 -14.96 11.67
N LYS A 15 24.05 -13.93 12.25
CA LYS A 15 24.31 -12.52 11.98
C LYS A 15 24.19 -11.70 13.25
N LYS A 16 24.82 -10.52 13.29
CA LYS A 16 24.70 -9.60 14.42
C LYS A 16 23.29 -9.03 14.49
N GLY A 17 22.78 -8.73 15.69
CA GLY A 17 21.43 -8.15 15.84
C GLY A 17 21.21 -6.85 15.04
N ALA A 18 22.27 -6.07 14.80
CA ALA A 18 22.23 -4.87 13.95
C ALA A 18 21.90 -5.14 12.47
N GLU A 19 22.05 -6.39 12.01
CA GLU A 19 21.69 -6.83 10.65
C GLU A 19 20.22 -7.26 10.53
N PHE A 20 19.42 -7.05 11.58
CA PHE A 20 17.98 -7.31 11.60
C PHE A 20 17.21 -5.99 11.77
N HIS A 21 15.99 -5.91 11.24
CA HIS A 21 15.11 -4.78 11.53
C HIS A 21 14.51 -4.93 12.93
N ARG A 22 14.18 -3.81 13.60
CA ARG A 22 13.46 -3.86 14.87
C ARG A 22 12.04 -4.37 14.65
N ASN A 23 11.56 -5.23 15.54
CA ASN A 23 10.16 -5.60 15.65
C ASN A 23 9.82 -5.84 17.12
N ALA A 24 9.14 -4.88 17.74
CA ALA A 24 8.77 -4.92 19.16
C ALA A 24 7.80 -6.06 19.51
N ARG A 25 7.17 -6.71 18.52
CA ARG A 25 6.29 -7.87 18.74
C ARG A 25 7.06 -9.15 19.04
N ASN A 26 8.36 -9.19 18.74
CA ASN A 26 9.20 -10.36 18.99
C ASN A 26 9.90 -10.23 20.36
N PRO A 27 10.12 -11.34 21.10
CA PRO A 27 10.73 -11.30 22.44
C PRO A 27 12.10 -10.60 22.50
N ASP A 28 12.89 -10.69 21.43
CA ASP A 28 14.21 -10.07 21.33
C ASP A 28 14.19 -8.68 20.67
N GLY A 29 13.01 -8.16 20.34
CA GLY A 29 12.83 -6.87 19.68
C GLY A 29 13.35 -6.82 18.24
N LEU A 30 13.73 -7.96 17.64
CA LEU A 30 14.33 -8.05 16.31
C LEU A 30 13.48 -8.93 15.37
N GLN A 31 13.51 -8.62 14.08
CA GLN A 31 12.92 -9.49 13.06
C GLN A 31 13.54 -10.89 13.07
N THR A 32 12.79 -11.86 12.54
CA THR A 32 13.23 -13.26 12.48
C THR A 32 14.21 -13.52 11.32
N TYR A 33 14.22 -12.64 10.32
CA TYR A 33 15.12 -12.69 9.17
C TYR A 33 15.91 -11.39 9.02
N CYS A 34 17.10 -11.49 8.42
CA CYS A 34 18.01 -10.37 8.27
C CYS A 34 17.49 -9.32 7.27
N GLN A 35 18.05 -8.11 7.35
CA GLN A 35 17.74 -6.97 6.47
C GLN A 35 17.94 -7.29 4.98
N GLU A 36 18.90 -8.14 4.64
CA GLU A 36 19.15 -8.58 3.26
C GLU A 36 17.97 -9.41 2.72
N CYS A 37 17.53 -10.42 3.48
CA CYS A 37 16.36 -11.21 3.12
C CYS A 37 15.08 -10.37 3.11
N ALA A 38 14.97 -9.36 3.99
CA ALA A 38 13.87 -8.41 3.98
C ALA A 38 13.85 -7.58 2.68
N ARG A 39 15.02 -7.10 2.23
CA ARG A 39 15.17 -6.35 0.97
C ARG A 39 14.83 -7.21 -0.24
N GLU A 40 15.27 -8.46 -0.26
CA GLU A 40 14.93 -9.41 -1.32
C GLU A 40 13.41 -9.65 -1.39
N LEU A 41 12.77 -9.88 -0.23
CA LEU A 41 11.32 -10.02 -0.15
C LEU A 41 10.59 -8.80 -0.71
N ARG A 42 11.01 -7.60 -0.31
CA ARG A 42 10.43 -6.33 -0.82
C ARG A 42 10.67 -6.08 -2.31
N ARG A 43 11.52 -6.86 -2.98
CA ARG A 43 11.70 -6.83 -4.43
C ARG A 43 10.83 -7.85 -5.15
N LYS A 44 10.64 -9.02 -4.54
CA LYS A 44 9.87 -10.13 -5.13
C LYS A 44 8.37 -10.02 -4.88
N ILE A 45 7.98 -9.52 -3.71
CA ILE A 45 6.57 -9.44 -3.32
C ILE A 45 6.10 -8.01 -3.54
N PRO A 46 5.09 -7.80 -4.39
CA PRO A 46 4.52 -6.49 -4.59
C PRO A 46 3.89 -5.92 -3.31
N SER A 47 3.97 -4.60 -3.14
CA SER A 47 3.46 -3.94 -1.94
C SER A 47 1.95 -4.04 -1.78
N TRP A 48 1.19 -4.25 -2.87
CA TRP A 48 -0.26 -4.37 -2.82
C TRP A 48 -0.76 -5.63 -2.10
N ARG A 49 0.07 -6.68 -2.03
CA ARG A 49 -0.27 -7.94 -1.33
C ARG A 49 -0.58 -7.73 0.15
N LYS A 50 0.01 -6.72 0.81
CA LYS A 50 -0.26 -6.46 2.23
C LYS A 50 -1.71 -6.02 2.50
N TYR A 51 -2.40 -5.52 1.48
CA TYR A 51 -3.82 -5.15 1.54
C TYR A 51 -4.73 -6.30 1.08
N GLY A 52 -4.20 -7.48 0.80
CA GLY A 52 -4.98 -8.61 0.26
C GLY A 52 -5.34 -8.47 -1.22
N LEU A 53 -4.71 -7.54 -1.97
CA LEU A 53 -4.96 -7.37 -3.39
C LEU A 53 -4.24 -8.45 -4.21
N THR A 54 -4.96 -9.08 -5.15
CA THR A 54 -4.37 -9.89 -6.23
C THR A 54 -3.72 -8.99 -7.29
N ASP A 55 -2.99 -9.57 -8.26
CA ASP A 55 -2.45 -8.77 -9.38
C ASP A 55 -3.59 -8.28 -10.29
N HIS A 56 -4.63 -9.11 -10.42
CA HIS A 56 -5.86 -8.72 -11.08
C HIS A 56 -6.54 -7.54 -10.37
N ASP A 57 -6.67 -7.58 -9.04
CA ASP A 57 -7.28 -6.48 -8.27
C ASP A 57 -6.53 -5.16 -8.49
N PHE A 58 -5.19 -5.21 -8.46
CA PHE A 58 -4.36 -4.04 -8.69
C PHE A 58 -4.56 -3.47 -10.09
N GLU A 59 -4.60 -4.33 -11.11
CA GLU A 59 -4.82 -3.96 -12.49
C GLU A 59 -6.23 -3.40 -12.72
N THR A 60 -7.26 -4.01 -12.13
CA THR A 60 -8.64 -3.52 -12.17
C THR A 60 -8.76 -2.11 -11.64
N ILE A 61 -8.10 -1.79 -10.52
CA ILE A 61 -8.09 -0.43 -9.96
C ILE A 61 -7.36 0.53 -10.91
N LEU A 62 -6.18 0.14 -11.40
CA LEU A 62 -5.36 1.00 -12.27
C LEU A 62 -6.08 1.29 -13.59
N ALA A 63 -6.70 0.29 -14.21
CA ALA A 63 -7.48 0.43 -15.43
C ALA A 63 -8.73 1.30 -15.20
N TRP A 64 -9.43 1.14 -14.08
CA TRP A 64 -10.57 2.00 -13.72
C TRP A 64 -10.17 3.47 -13.56
N GLN A 65 -8.94 3.74 -13.09
CA GLN A 65 -8.35 5.09 -13.04
C GLN A 65 -7.83 5.59 -14.40
N GLY A 66 -8.07 4.87 -15.50
CA GLY A 66 -7.51 5.21 -16.81
C GLY A 66 -5.98 5.16 -16.82
N TYR A 67 -5.40 4.19 -16.11
CA TYR A 67 -3.95 4.00 -15.96
C TYR A 67 -3.21 5.21 -15.38
N SER A 68 -3.91 6.07 -14.63
CA SER A 68 -3.36 7.34 -14.14
C SER A 68 -3.40 7.44 -12.62
N CYS A 69 -2.59 8.35 -12.06
CA CYS A 69 -2.60 8.68 -10.64
C CYS A 69 -3.97 9.25 -10.23
N ALA A 70 -4.61 8.67 -9.20
CA ALA A 70 -5.94 9.10 -8.77
C ALA A 70 -6.00 10.55 -8.24
N VAL A 71 -4.85 11.15 -7.89
CA VAL A 71 -4.77 12.54 -7.42
C VAL A 71 -4.43 13.50 -8.56
N CYS A 72 -3.30 13.30 -9.24
CA CYS A 72 -2.76 14.28 -10.19
C CYS A 72 -2.93 13.91 -11.67
N GLN A 73 -3.53 12.76 -11.97
CA GLN A 73 -3.75 12.27 -13.34
C GLN A 73 -2.47 12.06 -14.15
N LEU A 74 -1.31 11.97 -13.49
CA LEU A 74 -0.07 11.55 -14.13
C LEU A 74 -0.24 10.14 -14.69
N ASP A 75 0.11 9.94 -15.96
CA ASP A 75 0.09 8.63 -16.62
C ASP A 75 1.05 7.65 -15.90
N LEU A 76 0.51 6.49 -15.54
CA LEU A 76 1.21 5.41 -14.85
C LEU A 76 1.32 4.15 -15.72
N SER A 77 0.85 4.15 -16.97
CA SER A 77 0.85 3.00 -17.89
C SER A 77 2.23 2.34 -18.01
N ASP A 78 3.29 3.14 -18.15
CA ASP A 78 4.68 2.68 -18.26
C ASP A 78 5.45 2.65 -16.93
N VAL A 79 4.84 3.10 -15.83
CA VAL A 79 5.51 3.24 -14.52
C VAL A 79 5.52 1.92 -13.75
N THR A 80 6.64 1.24 -13.59
CA THR A 80 6.65 -0.07 -12.89
C THR A 80 7.05 0.01 -11.41
N GLY A 81 6.75 -1.07 -10.67
CA GLY A 81 7.24 -1.28 -9.31
C GLY A 81 6.82 -0.20 -8.33
N ARG A 82 7.80 0.43 -7.66
CA ARG A 82 7.54 1.41 -6.58
C ARG A 82 7.10 2.80 -7.06
N GLY A 83 6.95 2.99 -8.38
CA GLY A 83 6.36 4.20 -8.92
C GLY A 83 4.84 4.27 -8.76
N ARG A 84 4.18 3.12 -8.52
CA ARG A 84 2.74 2.99 -8.27
C ARG A 84 2.47 2.65 -6.80
N GLY A 85 2.05 3.64 -6.01
CA GLY A 85 1.70 3.49 -4.61
C GLY A 85 0.24 3.08 -4.44
N VAL A 86 -0.04 2.08 -3.61
CA VAL A 86 -1.42 1.80 -3.17
C VAL A 86 -1.70 2.65 -1.94
N ASP A 87 -2.57 3.62 -2.13
CA ASP A 87 -3.04 4.51 -1.08
C ASP A 87 -4.28 3.93 -0.38
N HIS A 88 -4.43 4.25 0.91
CA HIS A 88 -5.49 3.69 1.73
C HIS A 88 -5.88 4.59 2.90
N ASP A 89 -7.11 4.41 3.35
CA ASP A 89 -7.68 5.14 4.48
C ASP A 89 -7.27 4.55 5.83
N HIS A 90 -6.55 5.36 6.62
CA HIS A 90 -6.12 5.01 7.96
C HIS A 90 -7.26 5.07 9.01
N ALA A 91 -8.45 5.61 8.67
CA ALA A 91 -9.62 5.59 9.55
C ALA A 91 -10.32 4.22 9.59
N CYS A 92 -10.16 3.40 8.54
CA CYS A 92 -10.88 2.12 8.42
C CYS A 92 -10.49 1.11 9.52
N HIS A 93 -9.24 1.10 9.98
CA HIS A 93 -8.83 0.28 11.12
C HIS A 93 -7.56 0.80 11.80
N PRO A 94 -7.38 0.58 13.12
CA PRO A 94 -6.19 1.00 13.85
C PRO A 94 -4.92 0.18 13.55
N LEU A 95 -5.02 -0.88 12.73
CA LEU A 95 -3.86 -1.69 12.34
C LEU A 95 -3.04 -0.99 11.24
N ALA A 96 -1.74 -0.82 11.49
CA ALA A 96 -0.81 -0.11 10.60
C ALA A 96 -0.58 -0.74 9.21
N SER A 97 -1.15 -1.92 8.92
CA SER A 97 -0.86 -2.70 7.71
C SER A 97 -1.75 -2.38 6.51
N GLY A 98 -2.95 -1.81 6.71
CA GLY A 98 -3.97 -1.70 5.67
C GLY A 98 -4.75 -3.00 5.41
N CYS A 99 -5.89 -2.90 4.73
CA CYS A 99 -6.72 -4.01 4.25
C CYS A 99 -7.34 -3.68 2.88
N GLY A 100 -8.02 -4.64 2.25
CA GLY A 100 -8.59 -4.47 0.90
C GLY A 100 -9.78 -3.50 0.83
N ILE A 101 -10.40 -3.20 1.98
CA ILE A 101 -11.52 -2.25 2.08
C ILE A 101 -11.00 -0.82 2.03
N CYS A 102 -9.96 -0.52 2.81
CA CYS A 102 -9.46 0.84 2.99
C CYS A 102 -8.71 1.40 1.78
N VAL A 103 -8.33 0.58 0.79
CA VAL A 103 -7.65 1.05 -0.42
C VAL A 103 -8.50 2.09 -1.10
N ARG A 104 -7.97 3.29 -1.35
CA ARG A 104 -8.68 4.38 -2.07
C ARG A 104 -8.33 4.42 -3.54
N GLY A 105 -7.09 4.12 -3.91
CA GLY A 105 -6.63 4.12 -5.29
C GLY A 105 -5.13 3.92 -5.44
N ILE A 106 -4.67 3.97 -6.69
CA ILE A 106 -3.25 3.95 -7.07
C ILE A 106 -2.77 5.38 -7.32
N LEU A 107 -1.70 5.76 -6.63
CA LEU A 107 -1.08 7.08 -6.72
C LEU A 107 0.32 6.98 -7.33
N CYS A 108 0.76 8.05 -7.99
CA CYS A 108 2.18 8.21 -8.29
C CYS A 108 2.99 8.32 -6.99
N ARG A 109 4.29 8.05 -7.07
CA ARG A 109 5.20 8.12 -5.91
C ARG A 109 5.06 9.42 -5.12
N ASP A 110 5.01 10.55 -5.80
CA ASP A 110 5.07 11.86 -5.14
C ASP A 110 3.74 12.20 -4.47
N CYS A 111 2.60 11.98 -5.13
CA CYS A 111 1.28 12.12 -4.49
C CYS A 111 1.11 11.16 -3.31
N ASN A 112 1.58 9.91 -3.42
CA ASN A 112 1.52 8.95 -2.33
C ASN A 112 2.37 9.37 -1.11
N VAL A 113 3.52 10.01 -1.35
CA VAL A 113 4.35 10.56 -0.27
C VAL A 113 3.66 11.77 0.36
N ILE A 114 3.19 12.71 -0.46
CA ILE A 114 2.49 13.91 0.00
C ILE A 114 1.29 13.53 0.85
N GLU A 115 0.43 12.62 0.38
CA GLU A 115 -0.73 12.12 1.12
C GLU A 115 -0.32 11.64 2.52
N GLY A 116 0.71 10.79 2.61
CA GLY A 116 1.10 10.16 3.87
C GLY A 116 1.69 11.13 4.89
N TYR A 117 2.19 12.28 4.45
CA TYR A 117 2.68 13.36 5.33
C TYR A 117 1.64 14.46 5.57
N TYR A 118 0.59 14.53 4.74
CA TYR A 118 -0.33 15.64 4.73
C TYR A 118 -1.26 15.63 5.95
N ARG A 119 -1.17 16.70 6.73
CA ARG A 119 -1.93 16.95 7.96
C ARG A 119 -2.78 18.21 7.77
N PRO A 120 -4.11 18.09 7.65
CA PRO A 120 -4.99 19.25 7.39
C PRO A 120 -4.93 20.34 8.48
N ASP A 121 -4.58 19.96 9.70
CA ASP A 121 -4.41 20.86 10.86
C ASP A 121 -3.09 21.62 10.88
N SER A 122 -2.18 21.35 9.93
CA SER A 122 -0.88 22.04 9.83
C SER A 122 -0.95 23.45 9.25
N GLY A 123 -2.13 23.89 8.79
CA GLY A 123 -2.31 25.17 8.09
C GLY A 123 -1.89 25.15 6.61
N LEU A 124 -1.34 24.03 6.12
CA LEU A 124 -1.12 23.77 4.71
C LEU A 124 -2.41 23.17 4.11
N ALA A 125 -2.87 23.70 2.98
CA ALA A 125 -3.99 23.12 2.22
C ALA A 125 -3.48 22.54 0.89
N ILE A 126 -3.86 21.30 0.58
CA ILE A 126 -3.59 20.67 -0.72
C ILE A 126 -4.92 20.17 -1.30
N PRO A 127 -5.66 21.03 -2.04
CA PRO A 127 -7.03 20.74 -2.45
C PRO A 127 -7.21 19.43 -3.21
N GLN A 128 -6.22 19.04 -4.03
CA GLN A 128 -6.26 17.77 -4.77
C GLN A 128 -6.22 16.56 -3.82
N ILE A 129 -5.45 16.63 -2.74
CA ILE A 129 -5.40 15.56 -1.73
C ILE A 129 -6.67 15.57 -0.89
N ASP A 130 -7.19 16.74 -0.53
CA ASP A 130 -8.45 16.86 0.21
C ASP A 130 -9.62 16.26 -0.58
N ALA A 131 -9.76 16.65 -1.85
CA ALA A 131 -10.78 16.11 -2.75
C ALA A 131 -10.63 14.59 -2.92
N TYR A 132 -9.39 14.11 -3.08
CA TYR A 132 -9.10 12.68 -3.20
C TYR A 132 -9.44 11.90 -1.92
N ARG A 133 -9.18 12.43 -0.72
CA ARG A 133 -9.49 11.75 0.55
C ARG A 133 -10.98 11.52 0.76
N SER A 134 -11.82 12.40 0.22
CA SER A 134 -13.28 12.22 0.24
C SER A 134 -13.77 11.18 -0.77
N THR A 135 -12.94 10.78 -1.73
CA THR A 135 -13.32 9.71 -2.66
C THR A 135 -13.54 8.42 -1.88
N HIS A 136 -14.58 7.68 -2.28
CA HIS A 136 -14.86 6.35 -1.76
C HIS A 136 -15.13 6.21 -0.25
N ALA A 137 -15.27 7.31 0.50
CA ALA A 137 -15.54 7.28 1.94
C ALA A 137 -16.78 6.43 2.26
N ASP A 138 -17.85 6.58 1.49
CA ASP A 138 -19.10 5.84 1.69
C ASP A 138 -18.92 4.33 1.54
N ARG A 139 -18.18 3.87 0.52
CA ARG A 139 -17.95 2.43 0.33
C ARG A 139 -17.04 1.84 1.41
N ILE A 140 -16.08 2.62 1.90
CA ILE A 140 -15.18 2.21 2.99
C ILE A 140 -15.99 2.05 4.28
N ALA A 141 -16.87 3.01 4.58
CA ALA A 141 -17.78 2.94 5.74
C ALA A 141 -18.73 1.74 5.66
N GLN A 142 -19.13 1.33 4.46
CA GLN A 142 -19.96 0.14 4.21
C GLN A 142 -19.16 -1.17 4.19
N GLY A 143 -17.83 -1.14 4.32
CA GLY A 143 -17.00 -2.35 4.31
C GLY A 143 -16.78 -2.94 2.92
N ILE A 144 -17.00 -2.17 1.85
CA ILE A 144 -16.94 -2.64 0.46
C ILE A 144 -15.53 -2.40 -0.10
N ARG A 145 -14.92 -3.45 -0.66
CA ARG A 145 -13.62 -3.34 -1.35
C ARG A 145 -13.75 -2.48 -2.61
N LEU A 146 -12.67 -1.80 -2.98
CA LEU A 146 -12.67 -0.96 -4.18
C LEU A 146 -12.98 -1.76 -5.46
N THR A 147 -12.43 -2.98 -5.59
CA THR A 147 -12.68 -3.86 -6.73
C THR A 147 -14.15 -4.24 -6.86
N ASP A 148 -14.76 -4.67 -5.75
CA ASP A 148 -16.17 -5.10 -5.72
C ASP A 148 -17.09 -3.91 -6.07
N TRP A 149 -16.73 -2.71 -5.62
CA TRP A 149 -17.44 -1.49 -6.00
C TRP A 149 -17.25 -1.13 -7.48
N ILE A 150 -16.04 -1.25 -8.03
CA ILE A 150 -15.76 -1.00 -9.46
C ILE A 150 -16.61 -1.93 -10.34
N GLU A 151 -16.66 -3.22 -10.01
CA GLU A 151 -17.44 -4.22 -10.74
C GLU A 151 -18.94 -3.88 -10.76
N GLN A 152 -19.48 -3.34 -9.66
CA GLN A 152 -20.87 -2.89 -9.59
C GLN A 152 -21.14 -1.66 -10.48
N GLN A 153 -20.16 -0.77 -10.66
CA GLN A 153 -20.31 0.40 -11.53
C GLN A 153 -20.17 0.07 -13.02
N ASN A 154 -19.40 -0.98 -13.35
CA ASN A 154 -19.13 -1.39 -14.72
C ASN A 154 -19.35 -2.90 -14.88
N PRO A 155 -20.62 -3.36 -14.91
CA PRO A 155 -20.91 -4.78 -15.02
C PRO A 155 -20.40 -5.32 -16.37
N PRO A 156 -19.86 -6.54 -16.42
CA PRO A 156 -19.20 -7.12 -17.61
C PRO A 156 -20.06 -7.12 -18.89
N GLU A 157 -21.37 -6.99 -18.77
CA GLU A 157 -22.30 -6.86 -19.90
C GLU A 157 -22.13 -5.55 -20.71
N ARG A 158 -21.52 -4.50 -20.15
CA ARG A 158 -21.28 -3.22 -20.87
C ARG A 158 -20.06 -3.24 -21.81
N LEU A 159 -19.21 -4.27 -21.75
CA LEU A 159 -18.04 -4.41 -22.63
C LEU A 159 -18.31 -5.25 -23.88
N ALA A 160 -19.55 -5.71 -24.08
CA ALA A 160 -19.97 -6.54 -25.20
C ALA A 160 -20.83 -5.80 -26.26
N ALA A 161 -20.82 -4.45 -26.27
CA ALA A 161 -21.56 -3.63 -27.24
C ALA A 161 -20.62 -2.78 -28.09
#